data_AF-A0A1G6HAX6-F1
#
_entry.id   AF-A0A1G6HAX6-F1
#
_cell.length_a   1.000
_cell.length_b   1.000
_cell.length_c   1.000
_cell.angle_alpha   90.00
_cell.angle_beta   90.00
_cell.angle_gamma   90.00
#
_symmetry.space_group_name_H-M   'P 1'
#
loop_
_entity.id
_entity.type
_entity.pdbx_description
1 polymer ?
#
loop_
_entity_poly.entity_id
_entity_poly.type
_entity_poly.pdbx_seq_one_letter_code
_entity_poly.pdbx_strand_id
1 'polypeptide(L)'
;MEGYTFSQFIEDLESGNEFKFEFNNREYRIYWRSDGVCFTQDGQVIYYKIEKKPIAGVKIEGCTLEEIINQQRWESVVIYDGVDPDWIGRYTFTDFVEDLEIGHEFQFNFHDKEYHISWVDDGVLFTYEGDSTQYETVKELIAHVKINSNTLKEVINNKKWTNVNMF
;
A
#
# COMPACT_ATOMS: atom_id res chain seq x y z
N MET A 1 -8.30 -28.04 19.09
CA MET A 1 -8.25 -27.22 17.87
C MET A 1 -6.99 -26.40 17.99
N GLU A 2 -6.01 -26.64 17.13
CA GLU A 2 -4.82 -25.79 17.07
C GLU A 2 -5.30 -24.42 16.61
N GLY A 3 -5.23 -23.43 17.50
CA GLY A 3 -5.64 -22.07 17.21
C GLY A 3 -4.64 -21.40 16.27
N TYR A 4 -5.09 -20.36 15.56
CA TYR A 4 -4.22 -19.50 14.80
C TYR A 4 -3.15 -18.89 15.72
N THR A 5 -1.88 -19.15 15.42
CA THR A 5 -0.74 -18.77 16.27
C THR A 5 -0.08 -17.49 15.78
N PHE A 6 0.68 -16.83 16.66
CA PHE A 6 1.45 -15.66 16.29
C PHE A 6 2.52 -15.97 15.23
N SER A 7 3.07 -17.17 15.22
CA SER A 7 4.00 -17.59 14.16
C SER A 7 3.32 -17.64 12.79
N GLN A 8 2.13 -18.25 12.70
CA GLN A 8 1.33 -18.27 11.47
C GLN A 8 0.93 -16.86 11.03
N PHE A 9 0.57 -16.00 11.99
CA PHE A 9 0.30 -14.58 11.72
C PHE A 9 1.50 -13.87 11.08
N ILE A 10 2.72 -14.09 11.58
CA ILE A 10 3.93 -13.50 10.98
C ILE A 10 4.19 -14.07 9.59
N GLU A 11 4.06 -15.37 9.40
CA GLU A 11 4.24 -16.03 8.08
C GLU A 11 3.26 -15.49 7.04
N ASP A 12 1.98 -15.35 7.41
CA ASP A 12 0.94 -14.80 6.54
C ASP A 12 1.22 -13.32 6.24
N LEU A 13 1.59 -12.54 7.24
CA LEU A 13 1.96 -11.14 7.05
C LEU A 13 3.17 -11.03 6.11
N GLU A 14 4.25 -11.77 6.33
CA GLU A 14 5.45 -11.81 5.47
C GLU A 14 5.15 -12.29 4.03
N SER A 15 4.09 -13.08 3.86
CA SER A 15 3.59 -13.51 2.54
C SER A 15 2.76 -12.44 1.82
N GLY A 16 2.57 -11.27 2.44
CA GLY A 16 1.84 -10.13 1.87
C GLY A 16 0.37 -10.06 2.27
N ASN A 17 -0.07 -10.86 3.24
CA ASN A 17 -1.46 -10.81 3.71
C ASN A 17 -1.70 -9.62 4.61
N GLU A 18 -2.90 -9.04 4.53
CA GLU A 18 -3.34 -7.98 5.41
C GLU A 18 -4.26 -8.52 6.49
N PHE A 19 -4.15 -7.95 7.69
CA PHE A 19 -4.98 -8.31 8.82
C PHE A 19 -5.84 -7.15 9.22
N LYS A 20 -7.14 -7.39 9.30
CA LYS A 20 -8.11 -6.50 9.91
C LYS A 20 -8.77 -7.22 11.07
N PHE A 21 -8.77 -6.61 12.25
CA PHE A 21 -9.44 -7.19 13.41
C PHE A 21 -10.03 -6.12 14.32
N GLU A 22 -11.04 -6.51 15.08
CA GLU A 22 -11.65 -5.66 16.10
C GLU A 22 -11.20 -6.10 17.49
N PHE A 23 -10.82 -5.15 18.33
CA PHE A 23 -10.44 -5.40 19.71
C PHE A 23 -10.89 -4.22 20.59
N ASN A 24 -11.62 -4.50 21.67
CA ASN A 24 -12.15 -3.48 22.58
C ASN A 24 -12.96 -2.39 21.85
N ASN A 25 -13.82 -2.78 20.89
CA ASN A 25 -14.60 -1.88 20.03
C ASN A 25 -13.78 -0.91 19.17
N ARG A 26 -12.54 -1.26 18.81
CA ARG A 26 -11.72 -0.48 17.87
C ARG A 26 -11.28 -1.33 16.69
N GLU A 27 -11.19 -0.70 15.52
CA GLU A 27 -10.68 -1.35 14.31
C GLU A 27 -9.15 -1.25 14.31
N TYR A 28 -8.49 -2.38 14.13
CA TYR A 28 -7.06 -2.47 13.93
C TYR A 28 -6.76 -3.06 12.56
N ARG A 29 -5.72 -2.54 11.90
CA ARG A 29 -5.20 -3.15 10.68
C ARG A 29 -3.68 -3.20 10.62
N ILE A 30 -3.14 -4.33 10.19
CA ILE A 30 -1.71 -4.58 10.00
C ILE A 30 -1.49 -5.00 8.54
N TYR A 31 -0.57 -4.33 7.85
CA TYR A 31 -0.26 -4.60 6.45
C TYR A 31 1.17 -4.15 6.12
N TRP A 32 1.76 -4.72 5.06
CA TRP A 32 3.02 -4.23 4.50
C TRP A 32 2.79 -3.07 3.54
N ARG A 33 3.69 -2.10 3.58
CA ARG A 33 3.96 -1.09 2.55
C ARG A 33 5.25 -1.45 1.84
N SER A 34 5.53 -0.78 0.73
CA SER A 34 6.77 -0.94 -0.06
C SER A 34 8.03 -0.80 0.80
N ASP A 35 7.95 0.05 1.82
CA ASP A 35 9.06 0.44 2.66
C ASP A 35 9.01 -0.13 4.09
N GLY A 36 7.96 -0.86 4.51
CA GLY A 36 7.86 -1.31 5.90
C GLY A 36 6.50 -1.84 6.32
N VAL A 37 6.36 -2.21 7.60
CA VAL A 37 5.09 -2.66 8.17
C VAL A 37 4.32 -1.47 8.74
N CYS A 38 3.04 -1.38 8.40
CA CYS A 38 2.12 -0.36 8.91
C CYS A 38 1.09 -1.00 9.83
N PHE A 39 0.83 -0.31 10.94
CA PHE A 39 -0.21 -0.68 11.88
C PHE A 39 -1.10 0.53 12.19
N THR A 40 -2.40 0.35 12.00
CA THR A 40 -3.40 1.40 12.17
C THR A 40 -4.44 1.04 13.22
N GLN A 41 -4.96 2.07 13.90
CA GLN A 41 -6.10 2.02 14.80
C GLN A 41 -7.12 3.06 14.33
N ASP A 42 -8.35 2.64 14.08
CA ASP A 42 -9.43 3.50 13.59
C ASP A 42 -9.02 4.32 12.35
N GLY A 43 -8.18 3.72 11.49
CA GLY A 43 -7.62 4.34 10.29
C GLY A 43 -6.40 5.25 10.50
N GLN A 44 -5.99 5.49 11.75
CA GLN A 44 -4.79 6.30 12.06
C GLN A 44 -3.57 5.40 12.27
N VAL A 45 -2.41 5.78 11.71
CA VAL A 45 -1.15 5.04 11.91
C VAL A 45 -0.70 5.19 13.36
N ILE A 46 -0.60 4.07 14.07
CA ILE A 46 -0.12 4.01 15.46
C ILE A 46 1.26 3.37 15.58
N TYR A 47 1.69 2.64 14.55
CA TYR A 47 3.04 2.10 14.45
C TYR A 47 3.43 1.94 12.99
N TYR A 48 4.66 2.32 12.68
CA TYR A 48 5.23 2.20 11.35
C TYR A 48 6.72 1.89 11.50
N LYS A 49 7.20 0.87 10.78
CA LYS A 49 8.60 0.46 10.84
C LYS A 49 9.11 0.02 9.48
N ILE A 50 10.20 0.67 9.06
CA ILE A 50 10.82 0.50 7.75
C ILE A 50 11.54 -0.85 7.61
N GLU A 51 12.04 -1.41 8.72
CA GLU A 51 12.71 -2.71 8.68
C GLU A 51 11.70 -3.86 8.65
N LYS A 52 11.96 -4.89 7.84
CA LYS A 52 11.24 -6.19 7.80
C LYS A 52 11.26 -6.99 9.11
N LYS A 53 11.60 -6.37 10.24
CA LYS A 53 11.58 -7.05 11.54
C LYS A 53 10.15 -7.14 12.04
N PRO A 54 9.76 -8.30 12.60
CA PRO A 54 8.40 -8.54 13.04
C PRO A 54 7.96 -7.50 14.09
N ILE A 55 6.67 -7.18 14.07
CA ILE A 55 5.94 -6.34 15.02
C ILE A 55 5.86 -6.93 16.45
N ALA A 56 6.71 -7.91 16.74
CA ALA A 56 6.90 -8.48 18.06
C ALA A 56 7.27 -7.35 19.04
N GLY A 57 6.33 -7.03 19.94
CA GLY A 57 6.46 -5.95 20.91
C GLY A 57 5.47 -4.80 20.76
N VAL A 58 4.67 -4.76 19.68
CA VAL A 58 3.54 -3.83 19.58
C VAL A 58 2.56 -4.12 20.71
N LYS A 59 2.18 -3.07 21.45
CA LYS A 59 1.19 -3.13 22.52
C LYS A 59 -0.08 -2.39 22.12
N ILE A 60 -1.21 -3.04 22.29
CA ILE A 60 -2.55 -2.50 22.07
C ILE A 60 -3.27 -2.53 23.40
N GLU A 61 -3.57 -1.35 23.93
CA GLU A 61 -4.29 -1.19 25.21
C GLU A 61 -3.71 -2.06 26.35
N GLY A 62 -2.37 -2.14 26.41
CA GLY A 62 -1.65 -2.87 27.46
C GLY A 62 -1.41 -4.36 27.18
N CYS A 63 -1.99 -4.93 26.13
CA CYS A 63 -1.75 -6.32 25.69
C CYS A 63 -0.74 -6.33 24.54
N THR A 64 0.13 -7.33 24.48
CA THR A 64 0.97 -7.48 23.27
C THR A 64 0.12 -7.99 22.12
N LEU A 65 0.51 -7.65 20.89
CA LEU A 65 -0.15 -8.21 19.72
C LEU A 65 -0.07 -9.74 19.75
N GLU A 66 1.07 -10.31 20.12
CA GLU A 66 1.25 -11.76 20.29
C GLU A 66 0.22 -12.37 21.25
N GLU A 67 -0.04 -11.73 22.39
CA GLU A 67 -1.09 -12.18 23.32
C GLU A 67 -2.48 -12.12 22.69
N ILE A 68 -2.79 -11.04 21.97
CA ILE A 68 -4.07 -10.88 21.28
C ILE A 68 -4.25 -11.98 20.24
N ILE A 69 -3.22 -12.28 19.44
CA ILE A 69 -3.28 -13.29 18.40
C ILE A 69 -3.37 -14.70 18.99
N ASN A 70 -2.41 -15.08 19.84
CA ASN A 70 -2.35 -16.45 20.40
C ASN A 70 -3.56 -16.81 21.25
N GLN A 71 -4.16 -15.82 21.92
CA GLN A 71 -5.35 -16.02 22.75
C GLN A 71 -6.65 -15.68 22.00
N GLN A 72 -6.57 -15.29 20.73
CA GLN A 72 -7.70 -14.92 19.87
C GLN A 72 -8.65 -13.93 20.55
N ARG A 73 -8.08 -12.88 21.14
CA ARG A 73 -8.83 -11.89 21.94
C ARG A 73 -9.60 -10.88 21.10
N TRP A 74 -9.56 -11.01 19.78
CA TRP A 74 -10.32 -10.17 18.86
C TRP A 74 -11.81 -10.53 18.87
N GLU A 75 -12.64 -9.53 18.60
CA GLU A 75 -14.10 -9.67 18.42
C GLU A 75 -14.41 -10.21 17.02
N SER A 76 -13.66 -9.75 16.03
CA SER A 76 -13.70 -10.21 14.65
C SER A 76 -12.31 -10.16 14.02
N VAL A 77 -12.04 -11.04 13.06
CA VAL A 77 -10.80 -11.02 12.28
C VAL A 77 -11.09 -11.39 10.82
N VAL A 78 -10.48 -10.65 9.91
CA VAL A 78 -10.47 -10.90 8.47
C VAL A 78 -9.02 -10.86 8.01
N ILE A 79 -8.61 -11.90 7.29
CA ILE A 79 -7.29 -12.01 6.66
C ILE A 79 -7.51 -11.88 5.16
N TYR A 80 -6.83 -10.93 4.54
CA TYR A 80 -6.87 -10.72 3.10
C TYR A 80 -5.64 -11.38 2.48
N ASP A 81 -5.85 -12.27 1.51
CA ASP A 81 -4.80 -13.00 0.81
C ASP A 81 -4.21 -12.15 -0.32
N GLY A 82 -3.01 -11.62 -0.11
CA GLY A 82 -2.40 -10.65 -1.01
C GLY A 82 -3.08 -9.28 -1.03
N VAL A 83 -2.47 -8.36 -1.79
CA VAL A 83 -2.80 -6.93 -1.87
C VAL A 83 -4.31 -6.72 -1.84
N ASP A 84 -4.80 -6.15 -0.73
CA ASP A 84 -6.21 -5.85 -0.55
C ASP A 84 -6.67 -5.05 -1.80
N PRO A 85 -7.79 -5.39 -2.44
CA PRO A 85 -8.40 -4.48 -3.41
C PRO A 85 -8.66 -3.08 -2.83
N ASP A 86 -8.75 -2.95 -1.49
CA ASP A 86 -8.74 -1.68 -0.76
C ASP A 86 -7.34 -1.05 -0.57
N TRP A 87 -6.26 -1.63 -1.10
CA TRP A 87 -4.98 -0.92 -1.31
C TRP A 87 -5.19 0.21 -2.30
N ILE A 88 -5.94 -0.03 -3.39
CA ILE A 88 -6.48 1.05 -4.24
C ILE A 88 -7.41 1.95 -3.42
N GLY A 89 -8.06 1.42 -2.38
CA GLY A 89 -8.87 2.13 -1.39
C GLY A 89 -8.13 3.16 -0.52
N ARG A 90 -6.81 2.99 -0.28
CA ARG A 90 -6.04 3.85 0.64
C ARG A 90 -4.76 4.44 0.04
N TYR A 91 -4.31 3.94 -1.10
CA TYR A 91 -3.21 4.53 -1.86
C TYR A 91 -3.58 5.93 -2.31
N THR A 92 -2.99 6.92 -1.65
CA THR A 92 -3.26 8.31 -1.93
C THR A 92 -2.35 8.79 -3.04
N PHE A 93 -2.73 9.91 -3.65
CA PHE A 93 -1.79 10.61 -4.53
C PHE A 93 -0.48 10.97 -3.83
N THR A 94 -0.45 11.17 -2.50
CA THR A 94 0.81 11.42 -1.79
C THR A 94 1.72 10.21 -1.83
N ASP A 95 1.19 9.01 -1.54
CA ASP A 95 1.96 7.76 -1.59
C ASP A 95 2.52 7.51 -3.00
N PHE A 96 1.71 7.79 -4.04
CA PHE A 96 2.15 7.75 -5.43
C PHE A 96 3.35 8.64 -5.74
N VAL A 97 3.36 9.87 -5.21
CA VAL A 97 4.47 10.79 -5.42
C VAL A 97 5.71 10.32 -4.66
N GLU A 98 5.55 9.87 -3.41
CA GLU A 98 6.65 9.37 -2.59
C GLU A 98 7.32 8.15 -3.25
N ASP A 99 6.53 7.18 -3.72
CA ASP A 99 7.04 6.01 -4.44
C ASP A 99 7.80 6.40 -5.73
N LEU A 100 7.28 7.34 -6.52
CA LEU A 100 7.98 7.86 -7.69
C LEU A 100 9.30 8.54 -7.30
N GLU A 101 9.31 9.37 -6.26
CA GLU A 101 10.51 10.11 -5.82
C GLU A 101 11.64 9.20 -5.30
N ILE A 102 11.32 8.01 -4.80
CA ILE A 102 12.32 7.02 -4.35
C ILE A 102 12.78 6.05 -5.45
N GLY A 103 12.27 6.20 -6.67
CA GLY A 103 12.74 5.43 -7.82
C GLY A 103 11.79 4.33 -8.32
N HIS A 104 10.59 4.18 -7.74
CA HIS A 104 9.66 3.16 -8.22
C HIS A 104 9.10 3.52 -9.59
N GLU A 105 8.86 2.49 -10.39
CA GLU A 105 8.22 2.60 -11.70
C GLU A 105 6.77 2.11 -11.62
N PHE A 106 5.92 2.67 -12.49
CA PHE A 106 4.50 2.35 -12.51
C PHE A 106 4.03 1.91 -13.88
N GLN A 107 3.32 0.80 -13.92
CA GLN A 107 2.51 0.38 -15.06
C GLN A 107 1.05 0.33 -14.60
N PHE A 108 0.13 0.96 -15.34
CA PHE A 108 -1.28 0.95 -14.99
C PHE A 108 -2.18 1.11 -16.20
N ASN A 109 -3.41 0.61 -16.10
CA ASN A 109 -4.44 0.79 -17.12
C ASN A 109 -5.44 1.87 -16.73
N PHE A 110 -5.85 2.73 -17.66
CA PHE A 110 -6.95 3.68 -17.47
C PHE A 110 -7.77 3.80 -18.76
N HIS A 111 -9.09 3.58 -18.67
CA HIS A 111 -9.99 3.52 -19.84
C HIS A 111 -9.47 2.59 -20.97
N ASP A 112 -9.09 1.37 -20.60
CA ASP A 112 -8.58 0.32 -21.51
C ASP A 112 -7.26 0.67 -22.24
N LYS A 113 -6.56 1.72 -21.80
CA LYS A 113 -5.22 2.07 -22.29
C LYS A 113 -4.18 1.83 -21.21
N GLU A 114 -3.02 1.36 -21.62
CA GLU A 114 -1.87 1.13 -20.74
C GLU A 114 -0.96 2.35 -20.70
N TYR A 115 -0.51 2.69 -19.51
CA TYR A 115 0.36 3.82 -19.21
C TYR A 115 1.55 3.33 -18.39
N HIS A 116 2.71 3.92 -18.67
CA HIS A 116 3.96 3.62 -17.97
C HIS A 116 4.62 4.90 -17.47
N ILE A 117 5.18 4.84 -16.26
CA ILE A 117 6.07 5.84 -15.69
C ILE A 117 7.34 5.13 -15.27
N SER A 118 8.47 5.47 -15.91
CA SER A 118 9.76 4.83 -15.67
C SER A 118 10.86 5.87 -15.46
N TRP A 119 11.90 5.51 -14.73
CA TRP A 119 13.07 6.35 -14.56
C TRP A 119 14.03 6.16 -15.73
N VAL A 120 14.61 7.26 -16.20
CA VAL A 120 15.67 7.29 -17.21
C VAL A 120 16.82 8.15 -16.69
N ASP A 121 18.01 8.04 -17.31
CA ASP A 121 19.23 8.70 -16.84
C ASP A 121 19.06 10.20 -16.54
N ASP A 122 18.21 10.89 -17.32
CA ASP A 122 17.97 12.34 -17.25
C ASP A 122 16.54 12.70 -16.81
N GLY A 123 15.88 11.85 -16.01
CA GLY A 123 14.59 12.19 -15.38
C GLY A 123 13.54 11.08 -15.44
N VAL A 124 12.29 11.46 -15.65
CA VAL A 124 11.14 10.53 -15.60
C VAL A 124 10.42 10.51 -16.94
N LEU A 125 10.19 9.30 -17.46
CA LEU A 125 9.54 9.06 -18.74
C LEU A 125 8.08 8.63 -18.52
N PHE A 126 7.15 9.34 -19.15
CA PHE A 126 5.74 8.93 -19.24
C PHE A 126 5.46 8.38 -20.65
N THR A 127 4.96 7.15 -20.73
CA THR A 127 4.71 6.46 -22.00
C THR A 127 3.26 5.97 -22.09
N TYR A 128 2.63 6.14 -23.25
CA TYR A 128 1.31 5.60 -23.57
C TYR A 128 1.17 5.37 -25.08
N GLU A 129 0.57 4.25 -25.50
CA GLU A 129 0.29 3.94 -26.92
C GLU A 129 1.48 4.13 -27.90
N GLY A 130 2.72 3.98 -27.43
CA GLY A 130 3.94 4.17 -28.24
C GLY A 130 4.47 5.61 -28.28
N ASP A 131 3.75 6.57 -27.70
CA ASP A 131 4.21 7.93 -27.45
C ASP A 131 4.92 8.02 -26.10
N SER A 132 6.01 8.78 -26.03
CA SER A 132 6.79 8.98 -24.81
C SER A 132 7.12 10.45 -24.60
N THR A 133 6.93 10.95 -23.38
CA THR A 133 7.31 12.31 -22.98
C THR A 133 8.19 12.24 -21.75
N GLN A 134 9.35 12.89 -21.79
CA GLN A 134 10.29 12.96 -20.68
C GLN A 134 10.12 14.27 -19.91
N TYR A 135 10.29 14.18 -18.59
CA TYR A 135 10.27 15.30 -17.65
C TYR A 135 11.54 15.28 -16.81
N GLU A 136 12.06 16.45 -16.43
CA GLU A 136 13.30 16.50 -15.64
C GLU A 136 13.06 16.03 -14.19
N THR A 137 11.84 16.20 -13.68
CA THR A 137 11.48 15.84 -12.30
C THR A 137 10.09 15.23 -12.19
N VAL A 138 9.85 14.46 -11.13
CA VAL A 138 8.51 13.98 -10.73
C VAL A 138 7.51 15.14 -10.63
N LYS A 139 7.94 16.28 -10.08
CA LYS A 139 7.12 17.48 -9.97
C LYS A 139 6.67 18.02 -11.33
N GLU A 140 7.56 18.03 -12.32
CA GLU A 140 7.21 18.43 -13.69
C GLU A 140 6.25 17.44 -14.34
N LEU A 141 6.49 16.15 -14.20
CA LEU A 141 5.60 15.10 -14.69
C LEU A 141 4.18 15.30 -14.15
N ILE A 142 4.05 15.50 -12.84
CA ILE A 142 2.75 15.71 -12.17
C ILE A 142 2.05 16.98 -12.67
N ALA A 143 2.81 18.05 -12.92
CA ALA A 143 2.26 19.32 -13.37
C ALA A 143 1.74 19.29 -14.82
N HIS A 144 2.34 18.44 -15.68
CA HIS A 144 2.11 18.48 -17.12
C HIS A 144 1.32 17.28 -17.67
N VAL A 145 1.46 16.10 -17.08
CA VAL A 145 0.77 14.91 -17.58
C VAL A 145 -0.74 15.02 -17.37
N LYS A 146 -1.49 14.79 -18.46
CA LYS A 146 -2.94 14.66 -18.45
C LYS A 146 -3.38 13.45 -19.24
N ILE A 147 -4.27 12.66 -18.65
CA ILE A 147 -4.86 11.46 -19.26
C ILE A 147 -6.35 11.74 -19.49
N ASN A 148 -6.77 11.83 -20.75
CA ASN A 148 -8.14 12.15 -21.13
C ASN A 148 -8.67 13.41 -20.40
N SER A 149 -7.86 14.47 -20.38
CA SER A 149 -8.10 15.74 -19.66
C SER A 149 -8.05 15.70 -18.13
N ASN A 150 -7.88 14.53 -17.51
CA ASN A 150 -7.67 14.40 -16.07
C ASN A 150 -6.18 14.53 -15.75
N THR A 151 -5.85 15.25 -14.68
CA THR A 151 -4.52 15.23 -14.07
C THR A 151 -4.19 13.84 -13.53
N LEU A 152 -2.90 13.52 -13.36
CA LEU A 152 -2.51 12.29 -12.67
C LEU A 152 -3.17 12.19 -11.30
N LYS A 153 -3.19 13.28 -10.52
CA LYS A 153 -3.87 13.30 -9.22
C LYS A 153 -5.34 12.86 -9.30
N GLU A 154 -6.07 13.30 -10.31
CA GLU A 154 -7.47 12.88 -10.52
C GLU A 154 -7.55 11.41 -10.94
N VAL A 155 -6.65 10.92 -11.80
CA VAL A 155 -6.61 9.51 -12.22
C VAL A 155 -6.37 8.59 -11.02
N ILE A 156 -5.34 8.90 -10.22
CA ILE A 156 -4.94 8.13 -9.05
C ILE A 156 -6.03 8.18 -7.96
N ASN A 157 -6.49 9.38 -7.58
CA ASN A 157 -7.49 9.51 -6.51
C ASN A 157 -8.88 9.01 -6.89
N ASN A 158 -9.26 9.08 -8.16
CA ASN A 158 -10.54 8.53 -8.61
C ASN A 158 -10.52 7.01 -8.71
N LYS A 159 -9.37 6.35 -8.51
CA LYS A 159 -9.22 4.89 -8.44
C LYS A 159 -9.79 4.17 -9.67
N LYS A 160 -9.77 4.86 -10.80
CA LYS A 160 -10.25 4.34 -12.09
C LYS A 160 -9.15 3.63 -12.87
N TRP A 161 -7.94 3.62 -12.32
CA TRP A 161 -6.84 2.82 -12.80
C TRP A 161 -6.89 1.38 -12.27
N THR A 162 -6.48 0.43 -13.10
CA THR A 162 -6.48 -1.01 -12.81
C THR A 162 -5.17 -1.63 -13.25
N ASN A 163 -4.88 -2.86 -12.81
CA ASN A 163 -3.65 -3.58 -13.16
C ASN A 163 -2.38 -2.75 -12.84
N VAL A 164 -2.37 -2.13 -11.66
CA VAL A 164 -1.24 -1.34 -11.20
C VAL A 164 -0.12 -2.30 -10.80
N ASN A 165 1.01 -2.22 -11.50
CA ASN A 165 2.25 -2.86 -11.09
C ASN A 165 3.25 -1.78 -10.71
N MET A 166 3.96 -2.03 -9.61
CA MET A 166 5.05 -1.18 -9.14
C MET A 166 6.33 -2.01 -9.11
N PHE A 167 7.41 -1.48 -9.70
CA PHE A 167 8.68 -2.19 -9.88
C PHE A 167 9.85 -1.41 -9.29
#